data_AF-A0A6J6H2Z2-F1
#
_entry.id   AF-A0A6J6H2Z2-F1
#
_cell.length_a   1.000
_cell.length_b   1.000
_cell.length_c   1.000
_cell.angle_alpha   90.00
_cell.angle_beta   90.00
_cell.angle_gamma   90.00
#
_symmetry.space_group_name_H-M   'P 1'
#
loop_
_entity.id
_entity.type
_entity.pdbx_description
1 polymer ?
#
loop_
_entity_poly.entity_id
_entity_poly.type
_entity_poly.pdbx_seq_one_letter_code
_entity_poly.pdbx_strand_id
1 'polypeptide(L)'
;MILSNEFSQDPSWVLAAQCSLMFALLWLLWFHMTVLMNVERQDDLGQRGIVFALMFVIFVTTLIFVRRDSSADLVGLGYLLAVLIVAFAHQRATKMPDPIGAWARSRRNRLLAAGVVMSVGVLTPDGPDAFLYGLAFLLLVVPTSLSGQAGRPVPAIDAHHLSERAALLTLIVMGESLVKAALVISSGSIVFFDGVALVVMFVILFGLYSTYFDDVPEAGIQPGALAGELWLLAHLILQLSIVALAVGISKFLQVGDAGIPSKAVVILMVAYVGIFAGLAFISLNDRRVPSSTTVGVHVGTAVLAGVAGWLTLGINWLVPSAYLLFLAGLSVANALLSWRVRLTTTVPHESDETSPAFNQPTSPTNALEGSS
;
A
#
# COMPACT_ATOMS: atom_id res chain seq x y z
N MET A 1 11.20 7.83 -1.18
CA MET A 1 11.84 9.16 -1.22
C MET A 1 12.54 9.45 -2.54
N ILE A 2 13.45 8.57 -2.97
CA ILE A 2 14.29 8.81 -4.15
C ILE A 2 13.45 8.77 -5.44
N LEU A 3 12.55 7.79 -5.59
CA LEU A 3 11.67 7.65 -6.77
C LEU A 3 10.76 8.85 -6.99
N SER A 4 10.18 9.38 -5.91
CA SER A 4 9.28 10.53 -6.03
C SER A 4 10.07 11.80 -6.36
N ASN A 5 11.30 11.95 -5.84
CA ASN A 5 12.18 13.08 -6.14
C ASN A 5 12.56 13.13 -7.63
N GLU A 6 12.97 11.99 -8.20
CA GLU A 6 13.26 11.87 -9.64
C GLU A 6 12.07 12.25 -10.51
N PHE A 7 10.88 11.69 -10.23
CA PHE A 7 9.68 12.04 -10.98
C PHE A 7 9.29 13.52 -10.83
N SER A 8 9.58 14.13 -9.68
CA SER A 8 9.38 15.58 -9.51
C SER A 8 10.39 16.44 -10.26
N GLN A 9 11.47 15.90 -10.81
CA GLN A 9 12.39 16.69 -11.66
C GLN A 9 11.90 16.69 -13.12
N ASP A 10 11.60 15.53 -13.70
CA ASP A 10 11.04 15.38 -15.04
C ASP A 10 9.67 14.66 -15.04
N PRO A 11 8.54 15.39 -15.03
CA PRO A 11 7.21 14.80 -15.02
C PRO A 11 6.81 14.32 -16.43
N SER A 12 7.51 13.30 -16.93
CA SER A 12 7.10 12.52 -18.08
C SER A 12 6.23 11.35 -17.64
N TRP A 13 5.20 11.01 -18.44
CA TRP A 13 4.31 9.89 -18.11
C TRP A 13 5.04 8.54 -18.12
N VAL A 14 6.11 8.43 -18.90
CA VAL A 14 6.97 7.25 -18.94
C VAL A 14 7.71 7.08 -17.62
N LEU A 15 8.37 8.14 -17.12
CA LEU A 15 9.05 8.08 -15.83
C LEU A 15 8.08 7.87 -14.68
N ALA A 16 6.88 8.49 -14.73
CA ALA A 16 5.81 8.25 -13.76
C ALA A 16 5.46 6.76 -13.66
N ALA A 17 5.26 6.11 -14.82
CA ALA A 17 4.92 4.70 -14.90
C ALA A 17 6.06 3.82 -14.39
N GLN A 18 7.31 4.12 -14.76
CA GLN A 18 8.49 3.38 -14.30
C GLN A 18 8.69 3.50 -12.78
N CYS A 19 8.60 4.71 -12.22
CA CYS A 19 8.68 4.94 -10.77
C CYS A 19 7.54 4.25 -10.03
N SER A 20 6.31 4.29 -10.57
CA SER A 20 5.14 3.63 -9.97
C SER A 20 5.29 2.12 -9.97
N LEU A 21 5.77 1.55 -11.07
CA LEU A 21 6.02 0.12 -11.20
C LEU A 21 7.14 -0.33 -10.25
N MET A 22 8.23 0.43 -10.15
CA MET A 22 9.31 0.16 -9.20
C MET A 22 8.80 0.23 -7.75
N PHE A 23 8.05 1.26 -7.39
CA PHE A 23 7.42 1.37 -6.08
C PHE A 23 6.54 0.16 -5.80
N ALA A 24 5.69 -0.25 -6.74
CA ALA A 24 4.81 -1.39 -6.60
C ALA A 24 5.58 -2.70 -6.42
N LEU A 25 6.67 -2.92 -7.14
CA LEU A 25 7.52 -4.11 -7.02
C LEU A 25 8.22 -4.18 -5.65
N LEU A 26 8.75 -3.06 -5.16
CA LEU A 26 9.35 -2.98 -3.82
C LEU A 26 8.31 -3.15 -2.72
N TRP A 27 7.14 -2.55 -2.90
CA TRP A 27 5.99 -2.72 -2.01
C TRP A 27 5.55 -4.18 -1.97
N LEU A 28 5.56 -4.89 -3.10
CA LEU A 28 5.20 -6.31 -3.15
C LEU A 28 6.20 -7.18 -2.37
N LEU A 29 7.49 -6.85 -2.35
CA LEU A 29 8.46 -7.52 -1.47
C LEU A 29 8.12 -7.32 0.01
N TRP A 30 7.78 -6.09 0.40
CA TRP A 30 7.28 -5.79 1.74
C TRP A 30 5.99 -6.55 2.06
N PHE A 31 5.04 -6.63 1.12
CA PHE A 31 3.80 -7.40 1.25
C PHE A 31 4.08 -8.88 1.49
N HIS A 32 4.96 -9.51 0.70
CA HIS A 32 5.29 -10.92 0.87
C HIS A 32 5.97 -11.20 2.21
N MET A 33 6.90 -10.35 2.65
CA MET A 33 7.51 -10.47 3.98
C MET A 33 6.53 -10.22 5.12
N THR A 34 5.65 -9.22 4.99
CA THR A 34 4.66 -8.86 6.01
C THR A 34 3.66 -9.98 6.23
N VAL A 35 3.15 -10.58 5.16
CA VAL A 35 2.25 -11.74 5.26
C VAL A 35 2.98 -12.95 5.85
N LEU A 36 4.23 -13.20 5.44
CA LEU A 36 5.04 -14.26 6.06
C LEU A 36 5.16 -14.06 7.57
N MET A 37 5.59 -12.88 8.02
CA MET A 37 5.76 -12.57 9.44
C MET A 37 4.43 -12.44 10.21
N ASN A 38 3.28 -12.43 9.53
CA ASN A 38 1.96 -12.43 10.15
C ASN A 38 1.50 -13.88 10.42
N VAL A 39 1.73 -14.77 9.44
CA VAL A 39 1.47 -16.20 9.55
C VAL A 39 2.48 -16.90 10.47
N GLU A 40 3.76 -16.61 10.26
CA GLU A 40 4.88 -17.12 11.04
C GLU A 40 5.34 -16.02 12.01
N ARG A 41 5.05 -16.21 13.30
CA ARG A 41 5.46 -15.26 14.36
C ARG A 41 6.88 -15.51 14.89
N GLN A 42 7.79 -15.99 14.05
CA GLN A 42 9.19 -16.13 14.45
C GLN A 42 9.85 -14.75 14.58
N ASP A 43 10.42 -14.47 15.75
CA ASP A 43 11.19 -13.25 16.02
C ASP A 43 12.57 -13.60 16.60
N ASP A 44 13.36 -14.33 15.82
CA ASP A 44 14.76 -14.61 16.14
C ASP A 44 15.72 -13.62 15.47
N LEU A 45 16.97 -13.59 15.95
CA LEU A 45 18.03 -12.76 15.40
C LEU A 45 18.25 -12.99 13.89
N GLY A 46 18.08 -14.23 13.42
CA GLY A 46 18.17 -14.56 12.00
C GLY A 46 17.07 -13.91 11.18
N GLN A 47 15.82 -13.91 11.66
CA GLN A 47 14.70 -13.24 11.00
C GLN A 47 14.91 -11.72 10.95
N ARG A 48 15.38 -11.12 12.04
CA ARG A 48 15.74 -9.69 12.10
C ARG A 48 16.87 -9.36 11.11
N GLY A 49 17.88 -10.22 11.02
CA GLY A 49 18.96 -10.10 10.04
C GLY A 49 18.47 -10.16 8.58
N ILE A 50 17.51 -11.05 8.29
CA ILE A 50 16.88 -11.14 6.96
C ILE A 50 16.16 -9.85 6.60
N VAL A 51 15.34 -9.31 7.50
CA VAL A 51 14.60 -8.05 7.28
C VAL A 51 15.58 -6.89 7.07
N PHE A 52 16.63 -6.79 7.89
CA PHE A 52 17.65 -5.76 7.73
C PHE A 52 18.40 -5.87 6.39
N ALA A 53 18.78 -7.08 5.98
CA ALA A 53 19.39 -7.32 4.69
C ALA A 53 18.47 -6.93 3.54
N LEU A 54 17.16 -7.24 3.65
CA LEU A 54 16.18 -6.83 2.66
C LEU A 54 16.06 -5.31 2.56
N MET A 55 15.98 -4.60 3.69
CA MET A 55 15.94 -3.13 3.71
C MET A 55 17.17 -2.53 3.02
N PHE A 56 18.36 -3.06 3.30
CA PHE A 56 19.60 -2.62 2.66
C PHE A 56 19.59 -2.85 1.15
N VAL A 57 19.19 -4.04 0.68
CA VAL A 57 19.14 -4.35 -0.76
C VAL A 57 18.07 -3.52 -1.47
N ILE A 58 16.91 -3.28 -0.86
CA ILE A 58 15.86 -2.39 -1.40
C ILE A 58 16.42 -0.98 -1.56
N PHE A 59 17.15 -0.47 -0.56
CA PHE A 59 17.78 0.85 -0.61
C PHE A 59 18.79 0.94 -1.76
N VAL A 60 19.72 -0.02 -1.87
CA VAL A 60 20.72 -0.06 -2.96
C VAL A 60 20.06 -0.18 -4.33
N THR A 61 19.04 -1.05 -4.47
CA THR A 61 18.31 -1.23 -5.74
C THR A 61 17.61 0.06 -6.16
N THR A 62 17.04 0.80 -5.21
CA THR A 62 16.41 2.11 -5.47
C THR A 62 17.45 3.13 -5.93
N LEU A 63 18.65 3.14 -5.34
CA LEU A 63 19.75 4.01 -5.78
C LEU A 63 20.23 3.69 -7.19
N ILE A 64 20.36 2.40 -7.52
CA ILE A 64 20.73 1.94 -8.87
C ILE A 64 19.68 2.39 -9.87
N PHE A 65 18.39 2.22 -9.57
CA PHE A 65 17.29 2.64 -10.44
C PHE A 65 17.35 4.14 -10.76
N VAL A 66 17.60 4.96 -9.74
CA VAL A 66 17.66 6.41 -9.90
C VAL A 66 18.91 6.89 -10.64
N ARG A 67 20.05 6.20 -10.49
CA ARG A 67 21.30 6.53 -11.18
C ARG A 67 21.47 5.82 -12.53
N ARG A 68 20.44 5.12 -13.00
CA ARG A 68 20.52 4.27 -14.19
C ARG A 68 20.96 5.10 -15.41
N ASP A 69 22.12 4.75 -15.95
CA ASP A 69 22.56 5.17 -17.28
C ASP A 69 22.26 4.07 -18.32
N SER A 70 22.35 4.39 -19.61
CA SER A 70 21.96 3.51 -20.71
C SER A 70 22.88 2.30 -20.93
N SER A 71 23.89 2.06 -20.09
CA SER A 71 24.97 1.11 -20.40
C SER A 71 24.84 -0.27 -19.76
N ALA A 72 24.24 -0.38 -18.55
CA ALA A 72 23.90 -1.65 -17.92
C ALA A 72 22.84 -1.46 -16.82
N ASP A 73 21.62 -1.97 -17.03
CA ASP A 73 20.57 -1.90 -16.02
C ASP A 73 20.72 -2.99 -14.94
N LEU A 74 21.40 -2.66 -13.84
CA LEU A 74 21.60 -3.55 -12.70
C LEU A 74 20.37 -3.66 -11.78
N VAL A 75 19.29 -2.94 -12.06
CA VAL A 75 18.06 -2.96 -11.24
C VAL A 75 17.48 -4.36 -11.17
N GLY A 76 17.46 -5.10 -12.28
CA GLY A 76 16.99 -6.48 -12.32
C GLY A 76 17.76 -7.41 -11.38
N LEU A 77 19.09 -7.24 -11.28
CA LEU A 77 19.93 -8.00 -10.34
C LEU A 77 19.68 -7.61 -8.88
N GLY A 78 19.56 -6.30 -8.60
CA GLY A 78 19.23 -5.81 -7.26
C GLY A 78 17.90 -6.38 -6.76
N TYR A 79 16.89 -6.41 -7.64
CA TYR A 79 15.59 -6.99 -7.32
C TYR A 79 15.64 -8.51 -7.18
N LEU A 80 16.36 -9.22 -8.06
CA LEU A 80 16.58 -10.66 -7.90
C LEU A 80 17.19 -10.97 -6.53
N LEU A 81 18.19 -10.20 -6.09
CA LEU A 81 18.79 -10.36 -4.77
C LEU A 81 17.77 -10.13 -3.66
N ALA A 82 16.94 -9.10 -3.76
CA ALA A 82 15.87 -8.84 -2.80
C ALA A 82 14.87 -10.01 -2.75
N VAL A 83 14.46 -10.52 -3.92
CA VAL A 83 13.61 -11.71 -4.06
C VAL A 83 14.24 -12.93 -3.41
N LEU A 84 15.54 -13.17 -3.61
CA LEU A 84 16.25 -14.30 -3.00
C LEU A 84 16.23 -14.22 -1.47
N ILE A 85 16.35 -13.03 -0.89
CA ILE A 85 16.23 -12.81 0.56
C ILE A 85 14.82 -13.16 1.06
N VAL A 86 13.77 -12.66 0.39
CA VAL A 86 12.37 -12.97 0.74
C VAL A 86 12.05 -14.46 0.54
N ALA A 87 12.54 -15.05 -0.55
CA ALA A 87 12.38 -16.47 -0.83
C ALA A 87 13.12 -17.35 0.19
N PHE A 88 14.28 -16.90 0.70
CA PHE A 88 14.98 -17.57 1.78
C PHE A 88 14.20 -17.50 3.10
N ALA A 89 13.54 -16.38 3.40
CA ALA A 89 12.63 -16.28 4.53
C ALA A 89 11.49 -17.32 4.40
N HIS A 90 10.82 -17.37 3.24
CA HIS A 90 9.80 -18.39 2.98
C HIS A 90 10.36 -19.81 3.02
N GLN A 91 11.62 -20.03 2.61
CA GLN A 91 12.27 -21.34 2.68
C GLN A 91 12.33 -21.86 4.11
N ARG A 92 12.56 -20.99 5.10
CA ARG A 92 12.54 -21.37 6.51
C ARG A 92 11.16 -21.89 6.94
N ALA A 93 10.10 -21.18 6.54
CA ALA A 93 8.71 -21.57 6.80
C ALA A 93 8.29 -22.88 6.11
N THR A 94 8.97 -23.31 5.04
CA THR A 94 8.64 -24.59 4.37
C THR A 94 8.84 -25.83 5.24
N LYS A 95 9.64 -25.70 6.32
CA LYS A 95 9.90 -26.76 7.29
C LYS A 95 8.80 -26.88 8.35
N MET A 96 7.83 -25.97 8.38
CA MET A 96 6.69 -26.04 9.29
C MET A 96 5.68 -27.09 8.84
N PRO A 97 4.87 -27.64 9.78
CA PRO A 97 3.74 -28.48 9.44
C PRO A 97 2.80 -27.81 8.44
N ASP A 98 2.20 -28.62 7.57
CA ASP A 98 1.14 -28.13 6.70
C ASP A 98 -0.07 -27.69 7.56
N PRO A 99 -0.78 -26.61 7.18
CA PRO A 99 -0.80 -26.00 5.85
C PRO A 99 0.26 -24.92 5.57
N ILE A 100 1.01 -24.47 6.58
CA ILE A 100 1.93 -23.33 6.49
C ILE A 100 3.10 -23.66 5.53
N GLY A 101 3.67 -24.86 5.65
CA GLY A 101 4.77 -25.29 4.80
C GLY A 101 4.41 -25.28 3.30
N ALA A 102 3.25 -25.84 2.94
CA ALA A 102 2.73 -25.85 1.57
C ALA A 102 2.48 -24.44 1.02
N TRP A 103 1.87 -23.57 1.82
CA TRP A 103 1.64 -22.17 1.46
C TRP A 103 2.97 -21.42 1.22
N ALA A 104 3.97 -21.62 2.09
CA ALA A 104 5.28 -21.00 1.96
C ALA A 104 6.02 -21.48 0.70
N ARG A 105 5.95 -22.78 0.35
CA ARG A 105 6.49 -23.33 -0.92
C ARG A 105 5.82 -22.68 -2.14
N SER A 106 4.49 -22.57 -2.09
CA SER A 106 3.62 -21.68 -2.88
C SER A 106 4.28 -20.36 -3.29
N ARG A 107 4.45 -19.53 -2.26
CA ARG A 107 4.86 -18.15 -2.35
C ARG A 107 6.33 -18.02 -2.76
N ARG A 108 7.21 -18.86 -2.20
CA ARG A 108 8.63 -18.96 -2.57
C ARG A 108 8.81 -19.17 -4.07
N ASN A 109 8.13 -20.15 -4.66
CA ASN A 109 8.31 -20.47 -6.08
C ASN A 109 7.86 -19.32 -7.00
N ARG A 110 6.78 -18.61 -6.65
CA ARG A 110 6.34 -17.42 -7.39
C ARG A 110 7.30 -16.25 -7.28
N LEU A 111 7.79 -15.99 -6.07
CA LEU A 111 8.83 -14.99 -5.83
C LEU A 111 10.05 -15.27 -6.71
N LEU A 112 10.57 -16.49 -6.66
CA LEU A 112 11.71 -16.89 -7.49
C LEU A 112 11.44 -16.73 -8.99
N ALA A 113 10.25 -17.13 -9.47
CA ALA A 113 9.88 -16.93 -10.86
C ALA A 113 9.87 -15.44 -11.25
N ALA A 114 9.29 -14.57 -10.41
CA ALA A 114 9.29 -13.12 -10.64
C ALA A 114 10.70 -12.52 -10.63
N GLY A 115 11.57 -12.93 -9.69
CA GLY A 115 12.96 -12.49 -9.65
C GLY A 115 13.75 -12.92 -10.90
N VAL A 116 13.56 -14.16 -11.37
CA VAL A 116 14.19 -14.65 -12.60
C VAL A 116 13.71 -13.83 -13.80
N VAL A 117 12.39 -13.66 -13.97
CA VAL A 117 11.81 -12.83 -15.05
C VAL A 117 12.41 -11.44 -15.07
N MET A 118 12.56 -10.82 -13.90
CA MET A 118 13.09 -9.46 -13.81
C MET A 118 14.60 -9.41 -14.09
N SER A 119 15.36 -10.44 -13.69
CA SER A 119 16.80 -10.52 -13.97
C SER A 119 17.12 -10.71 -15.46
N VAL A 120 16.20 -11.28 -16.25
CA VAL A 120 16.35 -11.36 -17.72
C VAL A 120 16.42 -9.98 -18.37
N GLY A 121 15.82 -8.95 -17.76
CA GLY A 121 15.90 -7.57 -18.25
C GLY A 121 17.33 -7.02 -18.33
N VAL A 122 18.23 -7.54 -17.49
CA VAL A 122 19.67 -7.20 -17.50
C VAL A 122 20.34 -7.59 -18.83
N LEU A 123 19.82 -8.64 -19.49
CA LEU A 123 20.35 -9.16 -20.75
C LEU A 123 19.80 -8.43 -21.97
N THR A 124 18.90 -7.46 -21.79
CA THR A 124 18.25 -6.72 -22.87
C THR A 124 18.55 -5.22 -22.76
N PRO A 125 19.73 -4.74 -23.22
CA PRO A 125 20.18 -3.35 -23.07
C PRO A 125 19.21 -2.31 -23.65
N ASP A 126 18.50 -2.66 -24.73
CA ASP A 126 17.51 -1.82 -25.43
C ASP A 126 16.07 -2.37 -25.33
N GLY A 127 15.84 -3.42 -24.51
CA GLY A 127 14.62 -4.25 -24.52
C GLY A 127 13.65 -4.02 -23.36
N PRO A 128 12.55 -4.79 -23.27
CA PRO A 128 11.27 -4.30 -22.78
C PRO A 128 11.19 -4.36 -21.25
N ASP A 129 11.95 -3.51 -20.58
CA ASP A 129 11.99 -3.39 -19.12
C ASP A 129 10.58 -3.27 -18.54
N ALA A 130 9.73 -2.44 -19.16
CA ALA A 130 8.36 -2.26 -18.71
C ALA A 130 7.51 -3.55 -18.83
N PHE A 131 7.73 -4.35 -19.88
CA PHE A 131 6.99 -5.61 -20.06
C PHE A 131 7.45 -6.67 -19.05
N LEU A 132 8.77 -6.85 -18.88
CA LEU A 132 9.31 -7.82 -17.93
C LEU A 132 8.98 -7.44 -16.49
N TYR A 133 9.07 -6.16 -16.15
CA TYR A 133 8.68 -5.66 -14.83
C TYR A 133 7.17 -5.77 -14.62
N GLY A 134 6.38 -5.51 -15.66
CA GLY A 134 4.93 -5.74 -15.65
C GLY A 134 4.58 -7.22 -15.44
N LEU A 135 5.29 -8.14 -16.09
CA LEU A 135 5.12 -9.58 -15.90
C LEU A 135 5.52 -10.02 -14.48
N ALA A 136 6.65 -9.52 -13.96
CA ALA A 136 7.07 -9.76 -12.59
C ALA A 136 6.02 -9.24 -11.58
N PHE A 137 5.47 -8.04 -11.83
CA PHE A 137 4.39 -7.47 -11.04
C PHE A 137 3.14 -8.38 -11.07
N LEU A 138 2.71 -8.85 -12.24
CA LEU A 138 1.57 -9.76 -12.37
C LEU A 138 1.78 -11.08 -11.60
N LEU A 139 3.00 -11.63 -11.60
CA LEU A 139 3.33 -12.85 -10.85
C LEU A 139 3.23 -12.66 -9.34
N LEU A 140 3.44 -11.45 -8.84
CA LEU A 140 3.49 -11.12 -7.41
C LEU A 140 2.17 -10.56 -6.88
N VAL A 141 1.41 -9.83 -7.71
CA VAL A 141 0.15 -9.19 -7.30
C VAL A 141 -0.99 -10.20 -7.15
N VAL A 142 -0.95 -11.32 -7.89
CA VAL A 142 -2.03 -12.32 -7.86
C VAL A 142 -2.11 -12.94 -6.46
N PRO A 143 -3.24 -12.77 -5.74
CA PRO A 143 -3.40 -13.29 -4.39
C PRO A 143 -3.07 -14.77 -4.32
N THR A 144 -2.27 -15.16 -3.34
CA THR A 144 -1.86 -16.55 -3.15
C THR A 144 -3.02 -17.43 -2.72
N SER A 145 -3.99 -16.82 -2.05
CA SER A 145 -5.26 -17.39 -1.63
C SER A 145 -6.20 -17.72 -2.79
N LEU A 146 -6.13 -17.06 -3.95
CA LEU A 146 -6.90 -17.47 -5.14
C LEU A 146 -6.52 -18.88 -5.59
N SER A 147 -5.26 -19.27 -5.42
CA SER A 147 -4.80 -20.64 -5.68
C SER A 147 -5.30 -21.65 -4.62
N GLY A 148 -5.78 -21.17 -3.47
CA GLY A 148 -6.40 -21.98 -2.40
C GLY A 148 -7.79 -22.49 -2.76
N GLN A 149 -8.50 -21.84 -3.69
CA GLN A 149 -9.77 -22.34 -4.24
C GLN A 149 -9.60 -23.69 -4.99
N ALA A 150 -8.35 -24.08 -5.33
CA ALA A 150 -8.00 -25.40 -5.83
C ALA A 150 -7.77 -26.45 -4.70
N GLY A 151 -8.36 -26.25 -3.51
CA GLY A 151 -8.33 -27.21 -2.40
C GLY A 151 -7.06 -27.18 -1.54
N ARG A 152 -6.25 -26.11 -1.60
CA ARG A 152 -5.04 -25.97 -0.76
C ARG A 152 -5.36 -25.14 0.48
N PRO A 153 -5.10 -25.66 1.69
CA PRO A 153 -5.36 -24.92 2.92
C PRO A 153 -4.46 -23.69 3.00
N VAL A 154 -5.05 -22.53 3.34
CA VAL A 154 -4.34 -21.26 3.51
C VAL A 154 -4.27 -20.94 5.01
N PRO A 155 -3.09 -20.59 5.57
CA PRO A 155 -2.98 -20.23 6.97
C PRO A 155 -3.87 -19.04 7.35
N ALA A 156 -4.36 -19.03 8.59
CA ALA A 156 -5.11 -17.90 9.11
C ALA A 156 -4.21 -16.65 9.20
N ILE A 157 -4.78 -15.50 8.85
CA ILE A 157 -4.14 -14.20 8.95
C ILE A 157 -4.61 -13.55 10.25
N ASP A 158 -3.67 -13.04 11.03
CA ASP A 158 -3.99 -12.20 12.18
C ASP A 158 -4.30 -10.79 11.70
N ALA A 159 -5.59 -10.45 11.68
CA ALA A 159 -6.07 -9.18 11.18
C ALA A 159 -5.55 -7.98 11.97
N HIS A 160 -5.42 -8.11 13.31
CA HIS A 160 -4.99 -7.01 14.16
C HIS A 160 -3.54 -6.64 13.87
N HIS A 161 -2.62 -7.62 13.92
CA HIS A 161 -1.21 -7.36 13.60
C HIS A 161 -0.99 -6.94 12.14
N LEU A 162 -1.80 -7.45 11.20
CA LEU A 162 -1.69 -7.04 9.80
C LEU A 162 -2.10 -5.57 9.61
N SER A 163 -3.21 -5.18 10.26
CA SER A 163 -3.72 -3.81 10.21
C SER A 163 -2.73 -2.82 10.82
N GLU A 164 -2.09 -3.18 11.94
CA GLU A 164 -1.06 -2.36 12.59
C GLU A 164 0.12 -2.12 11.64
N ARG A 165 0.64 -3.16 10.99
CA ARG A 165 1.76 -3.03 10.05
C ARG A 165 1.42 -2.19 8.82
N ALA A 166 0.22 -2.35 8.29
CA ALA A 166 -0.25 -1.52 7.18
C ALA A 166 -0.39 -0.05 7.60
N ALA A 167 -0.90 0.21 8.80
CA ALA A 167 -1.00 1.54 9.38
C ALA A 167 0.37 2.21 9.59
N LEU A 168 1.35 1.46 10.12
CA LEU A 168 2.73 1.94 10.25
C LEU A 168 3.35 2.31 8.90
N LEU A 169 3.18 1.49 7.86
CA LEU A 169 3.68 1.82 6.52
C LEU A 169 2.98 3.05 5.95
N THR A 170 1.65 3.17 6.10
CA THR A 170 0.89 4.35 5.65
C THR A 170 1.36 5.61 6.36
N LEU A 171 1.63 5.55 7.66
CA LEU A 171 2.20 6.66 8.44
C LEU A 171 3.56 7.10 7.88
N ILE A 172 4.44 6.15 7.59
CA ILE A 172 5.77 6.43 7.02
C ILE A 172 5.63 7.11 5.66
N VAL A 173 4.75 6.63 4.77
CA VAL A 173 4.53 7.21 3.44
C VAL A 173 3.95 8.63 3.52
N MET A 174 3.01 8.87 4.44
CA MET A 174 2.48 10.22 4.71
C MET A 174 3.58 11.15 5.28
N GLY A 175 4.36 10.68 6.23
CA GLY A 175 5.47 11.45 6.81
C GLY A 175 6.56 11.79 5.79
N GLU A 176 6.89 10.85 4.91
CA GLU A 176 7.84 11.08 3.82
C GLU A 176 7.34 12.15 2.84
N SER A 177 6.03 12.20 2.62
CA SER A 177 5.39 13.22 1.79
C SER A 177 5.61 14.63 2.35
N LEU A 178 5.49 14.81 3.67
CA LEU A 178 5.80 16.08 4.36
C LEU A 178 7.27 16.48 4.21
N VAL A 179 8.19 15.53 4.46
CA VAL A 179 9.63 15.79 4.35
C VAL A 179 9.99 16.25 2.94
N LYS A 180 9.40 15.64 1.91
CA LYS A 180 9.62 16.06 0.53
C LYS A 180 9.21 17.51 0.27
N ALA A 181 8.03 17.91 0.71
CA ALA A 181 7.57 19.28 0.52
C ALA A 181 8.47 20.28 1.27
N ALA A 182 8.90 19.94 2.49
CA ALA A 182 9.85 20.75 3.25
C ALA A 182 11.19 20.91 2.52
N LEU A 183 11.70 19.84 1.90
CA LEU A 183 12.94 19.89 1.10
C LEU A 183 12.81 20.82 -0.11
N VAL A 184 11.69 20.73 -0.83
CA VAL A 184 11.42 21.62 -1.98
C VAL A 184 11.44 23.08 -1.56
N ILE A 185 10.76 23.43 -0.47
CA ILE A 185 10.74 24.80 0.07
C ILE A 185 12.15 25.24 0.51
N SER A 186 12.90 24.36 1.18
CA SER A 186 14.26 24.67 1.67
C SER A 186 15.27 24.93 0.55
N SER A 187 15.02 24.40 -0.65
CA SER A 187 15.91 24.56 -1.81
C SER A 187 15.68 25.84 -2.61
N GLY A 188 14.60 26.58 -2.32
CA GLY A 188 14.25 27.85 -2.97
C GLY A 188 14.29 29.06 -2.03
N SER A 189 14.01 30.25 -2.56
CA SER A 189 13.73 31.43 -1.74
C SER A 189 12.32 31.33 -1.17
N ILE A 190 12.18 31.29 0.16
CA ILE A 190 10.87 31.19 0.81
C ILE A 190 10.06 32.46 0.51
N VAL A 191 8.95 32.29 -0.20
CA VAL A 191 7.94 33.34 -0.41
C VAL A 191 6.73 33.06 0.48
N PHE A 192 5.96 34.10 0.85
CA PHE A 192 4.73 33.94 1.66
C PHE A 192 3.77 32.85 1.13
N PHE A 193 3.71 32.70 -0.20
CA PHE A 193 2.89 31.69 -0.86
C PHE A 193 3.29 30.25 -0.50
N ASP A 194 4.58 29.99 -0.26
CA ASP A 194 5.09 28.66 0.13
C ASP A 194 4.57 28.26 1.52
N GLY A 195 4.48 29.23 2.43
CA GLY A 195 3.92 29.02 3.77
C GLY A 195 2.45 28.62 3.72
N VAL A 196 1.64 29.30 2.89
CA VAL A 196 0.22 28.96 2.71
C VAL A 196 0.07 27.57 2.10
N ALA A 197 0.81 27.26 1.04
CA ALA A 197 0.74 25.95 0.39
C ALA A 197 1.18 24.81 1.33
N LEU A 198 2.15 25.05 2.22
CA LEU A 198 2.56 24.09 3.25
C LEU A 198 1.45 23.86 4.30
N VAL A 199 0.79 24.91 4.77
CA VAL A 199 -0.36 24.79 5.68
C VAL A 199 -1.48 23.99 5.00
N VAL A 200 -1.77 24.28 3.73
CA VAL A 200 -2.79 23.56 2.96
C VAL A 200 -2.42 22.08 2.81
N MET A 201 -1.17 21.77 2.52
CA MET A 201 -0.68 20.38 2.50
C MET A 201 -0.85 19.68 3.85
N PHE A 202 -0.51 20.37 4.95
CA PHE A 202 -0.67 19.81 6.28
C PHE A 202 -2.14 19.52 6.60
N VAL A 203 -3.06 20.42 6.24
CA VAL A 203 -4.51 20.20 6.40
C VAL A 203 -4.98 19.00 5.57
N ILE A 204 -4.52 18.87 4.33
CA ILE A 204 -4.81 17.71 3.47
C ILE A 204 -4.35 16.42 4.16
N LEU A 205 -3.07 16.35 4.55
CA LEU A 205 -2.51 15.15 5.14
C LEU A 205 -3.12 14.82 6.50
N PHE A 206 -3.48 15.83 7.29
CA PHE A 206 -4.23 15.64 8.54
C PHE A 206 -5.63 15.06 8.28
N GLY A 207 -6.37 15.59 7.29
CA GLY A 207 -7.67 15.04 6.91
C GLY A 207 -7.59 13.59 6.41
N LEU A 208 -6.55 13.25 5.64
CA LEU A 208 -6.28 11.88 5.20
C LEU A 208 -5.86 10.98 6.38
N TYR A 209 -5.03 11.49 7.29
CA TYR A 209 -4.63 10.81 8.51
C TYR A 209 -5.87 10.45 9.34
N SER A 210 -6.72 11.43 9.66
CA SER A 210 -7.96 11.19 10.41
C SER A 210 -8.86 10.20 9.69
N THR A 211 -9.08 10.36 8.39
CA THR A 211 -9.90 9.42 7.61
C THR A 211 -9.37 7.99 7.69
N TYR A 212 -8.06 7.79 7.58
CA TYR A 212 -7.46 6.45 7.61
C TYR A 212 -7.43 5.86 9.02
N PHE A 213 -6.83 6.58 9.98
CA PHE A 213 -6.54 6.03 11.32
C PHE A 213 -7.78 5.91 12.21
N ASP A 214 -8.82 6.72 11.99
CA ASP A 214 -10.07 6.62 12.76
C ASP A 214 -11.04 5.55 12.19
N ASP A 215 -10.82 5.07 10.97
CA ASP A 215 -11.73 4.13 10.30
C ASP A 215 -11.10 2.77 10.02
N VAL A 216 -9.98 2.73 9.29
CA VAL A 216 -9.41 1.49 8.73
C VAL A 216 -8.97 0.48 9.80
N PRO A 217 -8.17 0.85 10.83
CA PRO A 217 -7.77 -0.10 11.86
C PRO A 217 -8.96 -0.63 12.68
N GLU A 218 -9.97 0.19 12.90
CA GLU A 218 -11.13 -0.17 13.72
C GLU A 218 -12.14 -1.06 12.98
N ALA A 219 -12.27 -0.86 11.67
CA ALA A 219 -13.15 -1.68 10.83
C ALA A 219 -12.70 -3.14 10.71
N GLY A 220 -11.42 -3.42 10.99
CA GLY A 220 -10.84 -4.76 10.89
C GLY A 220 -10.80 -5.30 9.46
N ILE A 221 -10.52 -6.59 9.32
CA ILE A 221 -10.39 -7.27 8.03
C ILE A 221 -11.44 -8.38 7.96
N GLN A 222 -12.16 -8.50 6.84
CA GLN A 222 -13.12 -9.59 6.67
C GLN A 222 -12.46 -10.97 6.83
N PRO A 223 -13.18 -11.96 7.40
CA PRO A 223 -12.69 -13.33 7.46
C PRO A 223 -12.31 -13.87 6.08
N GLY A 224 -11.22 -14.61 6.03
CA GLY A 224 -10.74 -15.29 4.83
C GLY A 224 -9.44 -14.71 4.29
N ALA A 225 -8.52 -15.61 3.90
CA ALA A 225 -7.19 -15.22 3.45
C ALA A 225 -7.19 -14.35 2.19
N LEU A 226 -8.19 -14.52 1.31
CA LEU A 226 -8.34 -13.70 0.12
C LEU A 226 -8.73 -12.26 0.46
N ALA A 227 -9.70 -12.08 1.37
CA ALA A 227 -10.09 -10.76 1.81
C ALA A 227 -8.91 -10.02 2.46
N GLY A 228 -8.13 -10.69 3.32
CA GLY A 228 -6.93 -10.10 3.90
C GLY A 228 -5.84 -9.73 2.90
N GLU A 229 -5.60 -10.56 1.87
CA GLU A 229 -4.66 -10.23 0.81
C GLU A 229 -5.15 -9.07 -0.08
N LEU A 230 -6.44 -9.05 -0.45
CA LEU A 230 -7.04 -7.97 -1.24
C LEU A 230 -7.08 -6.65 -0.46
N TRP A 231 -7.43 -6.71 0.83
CA TRP A 231 -7.37 -5.57 1.76
C TRP A 231 -5.95 -4.99 1.81
N LEU A 232 -4.92 -5.84 1.88
CA LEU A 232 -3.55 -5.37 1.89
C LEU A 232 -3.12 -4.83 0.51
N LEU A 233 -3.53 -5.46 -0.59
CA LEU A 233 -3.27 -4.96 -1.95
C LEU A 233 -3.96 -3.61 -2.22
N ALA A 234 -5.11 -3.33 -1.60
CA ALA A 234 -5.75 -2.01 -1.68
C ALA A 234 -4.86 -0.91 -1.06
N HIS A 235 -4.01 -1.24 -0.09
CA HIS A 235 -3.04 -0.29 0.48
C HIS A 235 -1.94 0.09 -0.52
N LEU A 236 -1.60 -0.77 -1.49
CA LEU A 236 -0.67 -0.39 -2.56
C LEU A 236 -1.22 0.80 -3.35
N ILE A 237 -2.51 0.75 -3.72
CA ILE A 237 -3.19 1.82 -4.46
C ILE A 237 -3.19 3.10 -3.61
N LEU A 238 -3.60 2.99 -2.35
CA LEU A 238 -3.64 4.11 -1.41
C LEU A 238 -2.26 4.77 -1.25
N GLN A 239 -1.23 3.99 -0.93
CA GLN A 239 0.10 4.51 -0.61
C GLN A 239 0.82 5.06 -1.85
N LEU A 240 0.70 4.41 -3.00
CA LEU A 240 1.21 4.95 -4.27
C LEU A 240 0.55 6.30 -4.59
N SER A 241 -0.76 6.43 -4.32
CA SER A 241 -1.50 7.67 -4.55
C SER A 241 -1.13 8.77 -3.54
N ILE A 242 -0.78 8.44 -2.30
CA ILE A 242 -0.19 9.40 -1.34
C ILE A 242 1.16 9.91 -1.83
N VAL A 243 2.01 9.04 -2.40
CA VAL A 243 3.27 9.47 -3.02
C VAL A 243 3.02 10.40 -4.22
N ALA A 244 2.03 10.10 -5.06
CA ALA A 244 1.62 10.95 -6.18
C ALA A 244 1.11 12.32 -5.69
N LEU A 245 0.35 12.36 -4.59
CA LEU A 245 -0.09 13.58 -3.93
C LEU A 245 1.10 14.45 -3.54
N ALA A 246 2.11 13.86 -2.90
CA ALA A 246 3.34 14.57 -2.51
C ALA A 246 4.06 15.19 -3.72
N VAL A 247 4.12 14.48 -4.84
CA VAL A 247 4.68 14.99 -6.10
C VAL A 247 3.84 16.15 -6.64
N GLY A 248 2.52 16.00 -6.69
CA GLY A 248 1.61 17.03 -7.16
C GLY A 248 1.76 18.33 -6.36
N ILE A 249 1.79 18.24 -5.03
CA ILE A 249 2.00 19.41 -4.16
C ILE A 249 3.39 20.01 -4.37
N SER A 250 4.42 19.17 -4.48
CA SER A 250 5.80 19.64 -4.75
C SER A 250 5.86 20.46 -6.04
N LYS A 251 5.11 20.06 -7.09
CA LYS A 251 5.00 20.81 -8.34
C LYS A 251 4.21 22.11 -8.21
N PHE A 252 3.27 22.18 -7.27
CA PHE A 252 2.59 23.43 -6.91
C PHE A 252 3.52 24.40 -6.18
N LEU A 253 4.45 23.90 -5.37
CA LEU A 253 5.43 24.70 -4.63
C LEU A 253 6.58 25.23 -5.51
N GLN A 254 6.91 24.56 -6.61
CA GLN A 254 7.98 24.96 -7.53
C GLN A 254 7.58 26.08 -8.52
N VAL A 255 6.50 26.81 -8.24
CA VAL A 255 5.91 27.76 -9.18
C VAL A 255 6.54 29.14 -9.00
N GLY A 256 7.38 29.53 -9.97
CA GLY A 256 7.82 30.91 -10.16
C GLY A 256 6.84 31.74 -10.99
N ASP A 257 7.32 32.77 -11.68
CA ASP A 257 6.49 33.73 -12.44
C ASP A 257 5.68 33.11 -13.61
N ALA A 258 6.01 31.88 -14.02
CA ALA A 258 5.38 31.19 -15.15
C ALA A 258 4.00 30.58 -14.85
N GLY A 259 3.53 30.63 -13.59
CA GLY A 259 2.24 30.07 -13.18
C GLY A 259 2.25 28.56 -12.96
N ILE A 260 1.15 28.05 -12.39
CA ILE A 260 1.05 26.65 -11.96
C ILE A 260 0.85 25.73 -13.19
N PRO A 261 1.72 24.73 -13.42
CA PRO A 261 1.61 23.87 -14.59
C PRO A 261 0.37 22.97 -14.51
N SER A 262 -0.39 22.86 -15.60
CA SER A 262 -1.59 22.00 -15.69
C SER A 262 -1.31 20.54 -15.33
N LYS A 263 -0.08 20.05 -15.56
CA LYS A 263 0.37 18.72 -15.14
C LYS A 263 0.23 18.50 -13.62
N ALA A 264 0.46 19.53 -12.80
CA ALA A 264 0.34 19.42 -11.35
C ALA A 264 -1.12 19.17 -10.93
N VAL A 265 -2.08 19.85 -11.58
CA VAL A 265 -3.52 19.62 -11.37
C VAL A 265 -3.89 18.18 -11.72
N VAL A 266 -3.42 17.67 -12.86
CA VAL A 266 -3.67 16.27 -13.27
C VAL A 266 -3.09 15.29 -12.25
N ILE A 267 -1.85 15.49 -11.80
CA ILE A 267 -1.21 14.61 -10.81
C ILE A 267 -2.02 14.62 -9.50
N LEU A 268 -2.42 15.79 -8.99
CA LEU A 268 -3.23 15.89 -7.78
C LEU A 268 -4.61 15.24 -7.94
N MET A 269 -5.25 15.42 -9.09
CA MET A 269 -6.52 14.79 -9.42
C MET A 269 -6.41 13.26 -9.39
N VAL A 270 -5.43 12.70 -10.10
CA VAL A 270 -5.20 11.24 -10.12
C VAL A 270 -4.85 10.72 -8.73
N ALA A 271 -4.01 11.45 -7.99
CA ALA A 271 -3.63 11.09 -6.62
C ALA A 271 -4.85 11.03 -5.69
N TYR A 272 -5.72 12.05 -5.69
CA TYR A 272 -6.91 12.04 -4.85
C TYR A 272 -7.91 10.96 -5.23
N VAL A 273 -8.16 10.78 -6.52
CA VAL A 273 -9.01 9.69 -7.01
C VAL A 273 -8.46 8.34 -6.55
N GLY A 274 -7.14 8.12 -6.68
CA GLY A 274 -6.48 6.90 -6.25
C GLY A 274 -6.50 6.67 -4.74
N ILE A 275 -6.29 7.71 -3.92
CA ILE A 275 -6.38 7.64 -2.46
C ILE A 275 -7.76 7.15 -2.04
N PHE A 276 -8.81 7.81 -2.52
CA PHE A 276 -10.18 7.49 -2.12
C PHE A 276 -10.72 6.22 -2.78
N ALA A 277 -10.25 5.86 -3.97
CA ALA A 277 -10.51 4.52 -4.55
C ALA A 277 -9.84 3.42 -3.71
N GLY A 278 -8.61 3.64 -3.23
CA GLY A 278 -7.92 2.75 -2.32
C GLY A 278 -8.67 2.56 -1.00
N LEU A 279 -9.11 3.66 -0.38
CA LEU A 279 -9.93 3.62 0.84
C LEU A 279 -11.28 2.92 0.60
N ALA A 280 -11.98 3.22 -0.49
CA ALA A 280 -13.21 2.53 -0.85
C ALA A 280 -12.98 1.01 -1.01
N PHE A 281 -11.87 0.61 -1.63
CA PHE A 281 -11.56 -0.81 -1.80
C PHE A 281 -11.15 -1.48 -0.48
N ILE A 282 -10.47 -0.78 0.42
CA ILE A 282 -10.24 -1.23 1.79
C ILE A 282 -11.58 -1.47 2.50
N SER A 283 -12.51 -0.53 2.40
CA SER A 283 -13.84 -0.64 3.04
C SER A 283 -14.73 -1.75 2.46
N LEU A 284 -14.50 -2.16 1.21
CA LEU A 284 -15.18 -3.33 0.64
C LEU A 284 -14.71 -4.65 1.29
N ASN A 285 -13.51 -4.67 1.88
CA ASN A 285 -12.89 -5.85 2.48
C ASN A 285 -12.77 -5.73 4.01
N ASP A 286 -13.44 -4.77 4.65
CA ASP A 286 -13.49 -4.60 6.10
C ASP A 286 -14.73 -5.25 6.73
N ARG A 287 -14.76 -5.41 8.06
CA ARG A 287 -15.89 -6.06 8.76
C ARG A 287 -17.04 -5.10 9.06
N ARG A 288 -16.98 -3.84 8.64
CA ARG A 288 -17.95 -2.82 9.04
C ARG A 288 -19.29 -3.04 8.33
N VAL A 289 -20.38 -2.94 9.08
CA VAL A 289 -21.74 -3.10 8.56
C VAL A 289 -22.61 -1.88 8.92
N PRO A 290 -23.34 -1.29 7.94
CA PRO A 290 -23.22 -1.50 6.50
C PRO A 290 -21.96 -0.84 5.91
N SER A 291 -21.18 -1.57 5.10
CA SER A 291 -19.99 -1.04 4.42
C SER A 291 -20.31 -0.08 3.28
N SER A 292 -21.50 -0.18 2.68
CA SER A 292 -21.92 0.63 1.52
C SER A 292 -21.93 2.13 1.80
N THR A 293 -22.23 2.54 3.04
CA THR A 293 -22.22 3.96 3.44
C THR A 293 -20.80 4.51 3.41
N THR A 294 -19.84 3.81 4.01
CA THR A 294 -18.42 4.23 4.02
C THR A 294 -17.84 4.23 2.61
N VAL A 295 -18.10 3.17 1.83
CA VAL A 295 -17.71 3.09 0.42
C VAL A 295 -18.30 4.25 -0.38
N GLY A 296 -19.58 4.57 -0.16
CA GLY A 296 -20.26 5.68 -0.83
C GLY A 296 -19.63 7.04 -0.54
N VAL A 297 -19.19 7.28 0.71
CA VAL A 297 -18.45 8.49 1.08
C VAL A 297 -17.14 8.58 0.29
N HIS A 298 -16.33 7.53 0.30
CA HIS A 298 -15.04 7.54 -0.39
C HIS A 298 -15.18 7.67 -1.91
N VAL A 299 -16.11 6.92 -2.52
CA VAL A 299 -16.40 7.03 -3.96
C VAL A 299 -16.91 8.44 -4.31
N GLY A 300 -17.82 9.00 -3.51
CA GLY A 300 -18.30 10.37 -3.68
C GLY A 300 -17.16 11.38 -3.64
N THR A 301 -16.27 11.27 -2.66
CA THR A 301 -15.09 12.13 -2.53
C THR A 301 -14.14 11.98 -3.73
N ALA A 302 -13.88 10.76 -4.20
CA ALA A 302 -13.06 10.51 -5.39
C ALA A 302 -13.66 11.19 -6.64
N VAL A 303 -14.98 11.04 -6.85
CA VAL A 303 -15.69 11.65 -7.98
C VAL A 303 -15.64 13.17 -7.90
N LEU A 304 -15.88 13.76 -6.72
CA LEU A 304 -15.81 15.21 -6.54
C LEU A 304 -14.41 15.76 -6.81
N ALA A 305 -13.35 15.09 -6.35
CA ALA A 305 -11.98 15.48 -6.65
C ALA A 305 -11.68 15.39 -8.16
N GLY A 306 -12.11 14.29 -8.81
CA GLY A 306 -11.95 14.08 -10.25
C GLY A 306 -12.65 15.15 -11.08
N VAL A 307 -13.92 15.44 -10.78
CA VAL A 307 -14.72 16.46 -11.48
C VAL A 307 -14.14 17.86 -11.26
N ALA A 308 -13.76 18.22 -10.04
CA ALA A 308 -13.15 19.51 -9.75
C ALA A 308 -11.80 19.69 -10.47
N GLY A 309 -10.97 18.64 -10.51
CA GLY A 309 -9.72 18.65 -11.25
C GLY A 309 -9.94 18.84 -12.75
N TRP A 310 -10.91 18.10 -13.33
CA TRP A 310 -11.28 18.24 -14.74
C TRP A 310 -11.82 19.64 -15.08
N LEU A 311 -12.69 20.21 -14.23
CA LEU A 311 -13.19 21.58 -14.39
C LEU A 311 -12.07 22.61 -14.31
N THR A 312 -11.12 22.44 -13.39
CA THR A 312 -9.94 23.31 -13.27
C THR A 312 -9.10 23.33 -14.55
N LEU A 313 -9.03 22.20 -15.26
CA LEU A 313 -8.29 22.10 -16.53
C LEU A 313 -9.06 22.70 -17.71
N GLY A 314 -10.39 22.63 -17.69
CA GLY A 314 -11.24 23.11 -18.79
C GLY A 314 -11.63 24.58 -18.72
N ILE A 315 -11.48 25.21 -17.55
CA ILE A 315 -11.99 26.56 -17.27
C ILE A 315 -10.82 27.52 -17.00
N ASN A 316 -10.49 28.36 -17.98
CA ASN A 316 -9.33 29.27 -17.93
C ASN A 316 -9.33 30.28 -16.77
N TRP A 317 -10.49 30.61 -16.19
CA TRP A 317 -10.57 31.53 -15.04
C TRP A 317 -10.42 30.85 -13.69
N LEU A 318 -10.39 29.51 -13.65
CA LEU A 318 -10.27 28.77 -12.41
C LEU A 318 -8.79 28.62 -12.05
N VAL A 319 -8.35 29.36 -11.03
CA VAL A 319 -6.94 29.37 -10.63
C VAL A 319 -6.58 28.02 -10.01
N PRO A 320 -5.48 27.35 -10.42
CA PRO A 320 -5.11 26.06 -9.86
C PRO A 320 -4.92 26.04 -8.34
N SER A 321 -4.57 27.18 -7.72
CA SER A 321 -4.51 27.30 -6.25
C SER A 321 -5.87 27.11 -5.57
N ALA A 322 -6.96 27.52 -6.23
CA ALA A 322 -8.33 27.29 -5.74
C ALA A 322 -8.65 25.79 -5.70
N TYR A 323 -8.13 25.01 -6.65
CA TYR A 323 -8.26 23.55 -6.64
C TYR A 323 -7.53 22.93 -5.44
N LEU A 324 -6.32 23.39 -5.13
CA LEU A 324 -5.59 22.90 -3.95
C LEU A 324 -6.33 23.19 -2.64
N LEU A 325 -6.90 24.40 -2.50
CA LEU A 325 -7.76 24.76 -1.36
C LEU A 325 -9.04 23.93 -1.30
N PHE A 326 -9.66 23.66 -2.46
CA PHE A 326 -10.82 22.78 -2.56
C PHE A 326 -10.49 21.36 -2.07
N LEU A 327 -9.35 20.79 -2.48
CA LEU A 327 -8.90 19.47 -2.02
C LEU A 327 -8.67 19.41 -0.50
N ALA A 328 -8.18 20.49 0.10
CA ALA A 328 -8.05 20.60 1.55
C ALA A 328 -9.41 20.61 2.26
N GLY A 329 -10.34 21.44 1.78
CA GLY A 329 -11.72 21.44 2.28
C GLY A 329 -12.40 20.09 2.12
N LEU A 330 -12.18 19.43 0.98
CA LEU A 330 -12.71 18.10 0.68
C LEU A 330 -12.15 17.02 1.61
N SER A 331 -10.85 17.08 1.96
CA SER A 331 -10.23 16.17 2.92
C SER A 331 -10.82 16.31 4.33
N VAL A 332 -11.04 17.54 4.78
CA VAL A 332 -11.69 17.82 6.07
C VAL A 332 -13.14 17.37 6.06
N ALA A 333 -13.88 17.68 5.00
CA ALA A 333 -15.28 17.27 4.84
C ALA A 333 -15.41 15.74 4.84
N ASN A 334 -14.51 15.03 4.14
CA ASN A 334 -14.47 13.58 4.14
C ASN A 334 -14.19 13.04 5.54
N ALA A 335 -13.18 13.55 6.25
CA ALA A 335 -12.86 13.10 7.61
C ALA A 335 -14.06 13.25 8.55
N LEU A 336 -14.76 14.39 8.51
CA LEU A 336 -15.97 14.64 9.29
C LEU A 336 -17.13 13.71 8.90
N LEU A 337 -17.29 13.44 7.61
CA LEU A 337 -18.35 12.56 7.11
C LEU A 337 -18.07 11.09 7.46
N SER A 338 -16.84 10.62 7.31
CA SER A 338 -16.39 9.30 7.75
C SER A 338 -16.59 9.12 9.25
N TRP A 339 -16.24 10.13 10.06
CA TRP A 339 -16.52 10.12 11.50
C TRP A 339 -18.02 9.99 11.79
N ARG A 340 -18.89 10.71 11.07
CA ARG A 340 -20.35 10.56 11.22
C ARG A 340 -20.85 9.18 10.81
N VAL A 341 -20.35 8.63 9.69
CA VAL A 341 -20.73 7.29 9.22
C VAL A 341 -20.33 6.23 10.24
N ARG A 342 -19.17 6.37 10.87
CA ARG A 342 -18.71 5.50 11.95
C ARG A 342 -19.71 5.42 13.10
N LEU A 343 -20.35 6.54 13.48
CA LEU A 343 -21.38 6.55 14.53
C LEU A 343 -22.65 5.76 14.16
N THR A 344 -22.86 5.47 12.87
CA THR A 344 -24.05 4.76 12.35
C THR A 344 -23.75 3.33 11.88
N THR A 345 -22.52 2.87 12.04
CA THR A 345 -22.07 1.54 11.60
C THR A 345 -21.54 0.74 12.78
N THR A 346 -21.56 -0.58 12.66
CA THR A 346 -21.09 -1.51 13.70
C THR A 346 -20.04 -2.45 13.14
N VAL A 347 -19.09 -2.87 13.99
CA VAL A 347 -18.09 -3.89 13.67
C VAL A 347 -18.42 -5.15 14.49
N PRO A 348 -18.79 -6.27 13.87
CA PRO A 348 -19.10 -7.52 14.59
C PRO A 348 -17.89 -8.01 15.40
N HIS A 349 -18.11 -8.42 16.65
CA HIS A 349 -17.05 -9.00 17.49
C HIS A 349 -16.64 -10.39 17.00
N GLU A 350 -15.36 -10.73 17.18
CA GLU A 350 -14.77 -12.02 16.77
C GLU A 350 -15.33 -13.23 17.53
N SER A 351 -15.95 -13.01 18.70
CA SER A 351 -16.51 -14.07 19.55
C SER A 351 -17.85 -14.66 19.07
N ASP A 352 -18.54 -14.03 18.11
CA ASP A 352 -19.85 -14.52 17.66
C ASP A 352 -19.77 -15.67 16.64
N GLU A 353 -18.58 -15.98 16.12
CA GLU A 353 -18.37 -17.06 15.14
C GLU A 353 -17.82 -18.38 15.73
N THR A 354 -17.38 -18.39 16.99
CA THR A 354 -16.85 -19.60 17.67
C THR A 354 -17.79 -20.16 18.73
N SER A 355 -19.08 -20.32 18.39
CA SER A 355 -19.89 -21.34 19.06
C SER A 355 -20.51 -22.29 18.03
N PRO A 356 -19.70 -23.12 17.33
CA PRO A 356 -20.24 -24.41 16.95
C PRO A 356 -20.55 -25.14 18.25
N ALA A 357 -21.83 -25.40 18.49
CA ALA A 357 -22.32 -26.29 19.52
C ALA A 357 -21.67 -27.68 19.33
N PHE A 358 -20.45 -27.84 19.82
CA PHE A 358 -19.86 -29.13 20.05
C PHE A 358 -20.63 -29.73 21.21
N ASN A 359 -21.58 -30.60 20.88
CA ASN A 359 -22.04 -31.67 21.74
C ASN A 359 -20.81 -32.31 22.39
N GLN A 360 -20.47 -31.90 23.61
CA GLN A 360 -19.57 -32.69 24.43
C GLN A 360 -20.33 -33.99 24.74
N PRO A 361 -19.78 -35.16 24.39
CA PRO A 361 -20.29 -36.40 24.93
C PRO A 361 -20.11 -36.32 26.44
N THR A 362 -21.21 -36.46 27.19
CA THR A 362 -21.18 -36.66 28.63
C THR A 362 -20.22 -37.80 28.95
N SER A 363 -19.12 -37.51 29.65
CA SER A 363 -18.26 -38.55 30.21
C SER A 363 -19.09 -39.49 31.10
N PRO A 364 -19.03 -40.82 30.91
CA PRO A 364 -19.63 -41.73 31.85
C PRO A 364 -18.88 -41.63 33.18
N THR A 365 -19.66 -41.33 34.21
CA THR A 365 -19.23 -41.24 35.60
C THR A 365 -18.69 -42.60 36.04
N ASN A 366 -17.49 -42.58 36.64
CA ASN A 366 -16.95 -43.72 37.37
C ASN A 366 -17.93 -44.14 38.47
N ALA A 367 -18.45 -45.36 38.37
CA ALA A 367 -18.96 -46.11 39.50
C ALA A 367 -18.35 -47.51 39.39
N LEU A 368 -17.48 -47.85 40.33
CA LEU A 368 -17.48 -49.08 41.13
C LEU A 368 -16.16 -49.15 41.91
N GLU A 369 -16.20 -48.51 43.07
CA GLU A 369 -15.46 -48.97 44.25
C GLU A 369 -16.05 -50.32 44.70
N GLY A 370 -15.16 -51.25 45.07
CA GLY A 370 -15.34 -52.14 46.22
C GLY A 370 -16.09 -53.47 46.03
N SER A 371 -15.33 -54.55 45.87
CA SER A 371 -15.55 -55.79 46.65
C SER A 371 -14.42 -56.81 46.42
N SER A 372 -14.02 -57.45 47.53
CA SER A 372 -13.14 -58.62 47.76
C SER A 372 -11.64 -58.45 47.58
#